data_AF-A0A2U9SAK1-F1
#
_entry.id   AF-A0A2U9SAK1-F1
#
_cell.length_a   1.000
_cell.length_b   1.000
_cell.length_c   1.000
_cell.angle_alpha   90.00
_cell.angle_beta   90.00
_cell.angle_gamma   90.00
#
_symmetry.space_group_name_H-M   'P 1'
#
loop_
_entity.id
_entity.type
_entity.pdbx_description
1 polymer ?
#
loop_
_entity_poly.entity_id
_entity_poly.type
_entity_poly.pdbx_seq_one_letter_code
_entity_poly.pdbx_strand_id
1 'polypeptide(L)'
;MVSRMARIVHMGKLGGYAALLGGALLELEGRLLWPSAEALGDAMRRAGVQPSTLVIDTRSPAGTMPAAAVNGSAAVPPRSGGLPLAA
;
A
#
# COMPACT_ATOMS: atom_id res chain seq x y z
N MET A 1 -1.90 -23.84 20.04
CA MET A 1 -2.04 -23.88 18.56
C MET A 1 -2.21 -22.44 18.09
N VAL A 2 -1.27 -21.87 17.34
CA VAL A 2 -1.46 -20.51 16.79
C VAL A 2 -2.44 -20.66 15.63
N SER A 3 -3.70 -20.26 15.81
CA SER A 3 -4.64 -20.13 14.71
C SER A 3 -4.12 -19.05 13.76
N ARG A 4 -3.42 -19.44 12.70
CA ARG A 4 -3.01 -18.49 11.66
C ARG A 4 -4.24 -18.15 10.84
N MET A 5 -4.74 -16.93 11.01
CA MET A 5 -5.73 -16.35 10.10
C MET A 5 -5.08 -16.13 8.74
N ALA A 6 -5.82 -16.43 7.67
CA ALA A 6 -5.35 -16.14 6.33
C ALA A 6 -5.67 -14.69 5.96
N ARG A 7 -4.67 -14.00 5.41
CA ARG A 7 -4.77 -12.59 5.03
C ARG A 7 -5.38 -12.49 3.64
N ILE A 8 -6.17 -11.47 3.40
CA ILE A 8 -6.72 -11.18 2.08
C ILE A 8 -5.76 -10.21 1.38
N VAL A 9 -5.37 -10.51 0.15
CA VAL A 9 -4.49 -9.67 -0.67
C VAL A 9 -5.25 -9.23 -1.92
N HIS A 10 -5.43 -7.93 -2.10
CA HIS A 10 -5.92 -7.35 -3.35
C HIS A 10 -4.75 -7.23 -4.33
N MET A 11 -4.78 -8.04 -5.38
CA MET A 11 -3.77 -8.12 -6.43
C MET A 11 -4.02 -7.07 -7.51
N GLY A 12 -3.45 -5.89 -7.34
CA GLY A 12 -3.74 -4.73 -8.16
C GLY A 12 -3.53 -4.93 -9.67
N LYS A 13 -2.45 -5.62 -10.06
CA LYS A 13 -2.15 -5.90 -11.47
C LYS A 13 -3.00 -7.01 -12.09
N LEU A 14 -3.49 -7.94 -11.27
CA LEU A 14 -4.30 -9.07 -11.75
C LEU A 14 -5.80 -8.80 -11.65
N GLY A 15 -6.22 -7.78 -10.89
CA GLY A 15 -7.62 -7.39 -10.76
C GLY A 15 -8.45 -8.35 -9.93
N GLY A 16 -7.90 -8.90 -8.84
CA GLY A 16 -8.63 -9.82 -7.98
C GLY A 16 -8.03 -9.98 -6.58
N TYR A 17 -8.59 -10.90 -5.80
CA TYR A 17 -8.22 -11.15 -4.42
C TYR A 17 -7.66 -12.55 -4.24
N ALA A 18 -6.64 -12.70 -3.40
CA ALA A 18 -6.04 -13.99 -3.06
C ALA A 18 -5.90 -14.13 -1.54
N ALA A 19 -5.98 -15.36 -1.05
CA ALA A 19 -5.72 -15.67 0.36
C ALA A 19 -4.23 -15.99 0.56
N LEU A 20 -3.63 -15.44 1.61
CA LEU A 20 -2.26 -15.71 2.02
C LEU A 20 -2.25 -16.31 3.43
N LEU A 21 -1.79 -17.56 3.56
CA LEU A 21 -1.67 -18.24 4.86
C LEU A 21 -0.22 -18.68 5.07
N GLY A 22 0.37 -18.25 6.18
CA GLY A 22 1.73 -18.66 6.53
C GLY A 22 2.81 -18.30 5.49
N GLY A 23 2.55 -17.31 4.63
CA GLY A 23 3.46 -16.89 3.56
C GLY A 23 3.22 -17.53 2.19
N ALA A 24 2.26 -18.47 2.08
CA ALA A 24 1.88 -19.08 0.82
C ALA A 24 0.49 -18.63 0.37
N LEU A 25 0.30 -18.45 -0.94
CA LEU A 25 -1.01 -18.24 -1.52
C LEU A 25 -1.83 -19.53 -1.45
N LEU A 26 -3.08 -19.42 -1.03
CA LEU A 26 -3.99 -20.55 -0.98
C LEU A 26 -4.79 -20.65 -2.27
N GLU A 27 -4.82 -21.86 -2.80
CA GLU A 27 -5.82 -22.26 -3.78
C GLU A 27 -7.06 -22.76 -3.04
N LEU A 28 -8.21 -22.18 -3.35
CA LEU A 28 -9.49 -22.53 -2.75
C LEU A 28 -10.42 -22.93 -3.90
N GLU A 29 -11.00 -24.14 -3.81
CA GLU A 29 -11.91 -24.65 -4.84
C GLU A 29 -11.32 -24.66 -6.26
N GLY A 30 -10.02 -24.96 -6.38
CA GLY A 30 -9.31 -24.94 -7.66
C GLY A 30 -9.00 -23.53 -8.19
N ARG A 31 -9.17 -22.49 -7.37
CA ARG A 31 -9.03 -21.09 -7.79
C ARG A 31 -8.14 -20.30 -6.83
N LEU A 32 -7.09 -19.70 -7.39
CA LEU A 32 -6.15 -18.85 -6.65
C LEU A 32 -6.61 -17.38 -6.55
N LEU A 33 -7.29 -16.90 -7.60
CA LEU A 33 -7.72 -15.51 -7.74
C LEU A 33 -9.24 -15.39 -7.77
N TRP A 34 -9.77 -14.51 -6.93
CA TRP A 34 -11.21 -14.32 -6.71
C TRP A 34 -11.65 -12.93 -7.15
N PRO A 35 -12.89 -12.78 -7.65
CA PRO A 35 -13.38 -11.50 -8.16
C PRO A 35 -13.68 -10.47 -7.05
N SER A 36 -13.97 -10.92 -5.83
CA SER A 36 -14.22 -10.06 -4.68
C SER A 36 -13.65 -10.64 -3.38
N ALA A 37 -13.41 -9.77 -2.40
CA ALA A 37 -12.96 -10.17 -1.06
C ALA A 37 -14.00 -11.02 -0.33
N GLU A 38 -15.29 -10.77 -0.57
CA GLU A 38 -16.41 -11.52 0.03
C GLU A 38 -16.46 -12.95 -0.50
N ALA A 39 -16.38 -13.14 -1.82
CA ALA A 39 -16.39 -14.47 -2.43
C ALA A 39 -15.18 -15.30 -1.96
N LEU A 40 -14.01 -14.67 -1.85
CA LEU A 40 -12.83 -15.28 -1.25
C LEU A 40 -13.07 -15.65 0.21
N GLY A 41 -13.63 -14.73 1.01
CA GLY A 41 -13.92 -14.95 2.43
C GLY A 41 -14.87 -16.13 2.67
N ASP A 42 -15.89 -16.29 1.82
CA ASP A 42 -16.81 -17.43 1.90
C ASP A 42 -16.16 -18.74 1.48
N ALA A 43 -15.28 -18.73 0.48
CA ALA A 43 -14.47 -19.90 0.12
C ALA A 43 -13.52 -20.30 1.27
N MET A 44 -12.89 -19.34 1.93
CA MET A 44 -12.03 -19.58 3.09
C MET A 44 -12.82 -20.22 4.24
N ARG A 45 -14.00 -19.69 4.56
CA ARG A 45 -14.87 -20.23 5.61
C ARG A 45 -15.31 -21.66 5.30
N ARG A 46 -15.68 -21.95 4.05
CA ARG A 46 -16.02 -23.31 3.59
C ARG A 46 -14.83 -24.28 3.70
N ALA A 47 -13.61 -23.79 3.50
CA ALA A 47 -12.38 -24.54 3.70
C ALA A 47 -11.92 -24.62 5.18
N GLY A 48 -12.69 -24.09 6.13
CA GLY A 48 -12.33 -24.06 7.56
C GLY A 48 -11.21 -23.08 7.91
N VAL A 49 -10.87 -22.17 7.00
CA VAL A 49 -9.84 -21.14 7.19
C VAL A 49 -10.48 -19.84 7.63
N GLN A 50 -10.01 -19.29 8.75
CA GLN A 50 -10.51 -18.01 9.24
C GLN A 50 -9.91 -16.84 8.43
N PRO A 51 -10.73 -16.03 7.74
CA PRO A 51 -10.24 -14.86 7.03
C PRO A 51 -9.90 -13.73 8.00
N SER A 52 -8.83 -12.99 7.68
CA SER A 52 -8.53 -11.71 8.33
C SER A 52 -9.56 -10.65 7.92
N THR A 53 -9.83 -9.71 8.83
CA THR A 53 -10.69 -8.54 8.56
C THR A 53 -9.96 -7.43 7.79
N LEU A 54 -8.64 -7.55 7.61
CA LEU A 54 -7.81 -6.58 6.89
C LEU A 54 -7.46 -7.09 5.49
N VAL A 55 -7.47 -6.16 4.53
CA VAL A 55 -7.04 -6.41 3.15
C VAL A 55 -5.72 -5.71 2.90
N ILE A 56 -4.75 -6.46 2.37
CA ILE A 56 -3.47 -5.94 1.89
C ILE A 56 -3.68 -5.50 0.44
N ASP A 57 -3.67 -4.19 0.18
CA ASP A 57 -3.74 -3.66 -1.18
C ASP A 57 -2.34 -3.56 -1.80
N THR A 58 -2.15 -4.22 -2.94
CA THR A 58 -0.86 -4.23 -3.67
C THR A 58 -0.89 -3.35 -4.92
N ARG A 59 -1.97 -2.60 -5.16
CA ARG A 59 -1.98 -1.58 -6.20
C ARG A 59 -0.86 -0.57 -5.92
N SER A 60 -0.16 -0.17 -6.99
CA SER A 60 0.69 1.00 -6.89
C SER A 60 -0.18 2.18 -6.42
N PRO A 61 0.23 2.93 -5.39
CA PRO A 61 -0.44 4.19 -5.10
C PRO A 61 -0.39 5.02 -6.38
N ALA A 62 -1.56 5.29 -6.96
CA ALA A 62 -1.64 6.07 -8.18
C ALA A 62 -1.05 7.46 -7.89
N GLY A 63 0.15 7.72 -8.40
CA GLY A 63 0.74 9.06 -8.45
C GLY A 63 0.65 9.85 -7.15
N THR A 64 1.21 9.36 -6.05
CA THR A 64 1.76 10.31 -5.08
C THR A 64 2.94 10.97 -5.79
N MET A 65 2.68 12.05 -6.52
CA MET A 65 3.73 13.02 -6.84
C MET A 65 4.48 13.28 -5.54
N PRO A 66 5.82 13.11 -5.48
CA PRO A 66 6.56 13.56 -4.32
C PRO A 66 6.20 15.03 -4.11
N ALA A 67 5.71 15.35 -2.92
CA ALA A 67 5.47 16.70 -2.48
C ALA A 67 6.67 17.56 -2.88
N ALA A 68 6.39 18.65 -3.59
CA ALA A 68 7.29 19.72 -4.00
C ALA A 68 8.78 19.41 -3.81
N ALA A 69 9.50 19.22 -4.92
CA ALA A 69 10.94 19.34 -4.94
C ALA A 69 11.34 20.54 -4.07
N VAL A 70 12.09 20.28 -3.00
CA VAL A 70 12.68 21.33 -2.17
C VAL A 70 13.65 22.07 -3.09
N ASN A 71 13.14 23.12 -3.74
CA ASN A 71 13.95 24.09 -4.44
C ASN A 71 14.72 24.83 -3.34
N GLY A 72 15.85 24.25 -2.95
CA GLY A 72 16.92 24.97 -2.26
C GLY A 72 17.59 25.93 -3.23
N SER A 73 16.82 26.84 -3.84
CA SER A 73 17.39 28.03 -4.45
C SER A 73 17.61 29.01 -3.31
N ALA A 74 18.83 29.00 -2.78
CA ALA A 74 19.32 30.00 -1.86
C ALA A 74 19.27 31.36 -2.58
N ALA A 75 18.13 32.04 -2.48
CA ALA A 75 18.03 33.44 -2.81
C ALA A 75 18.83 34.21 -1.75
N VAL A 76 20.10 34.48 -2.08
CA VAL A 76 20.92 35.48 -1.40
C VAL A 76 20.18 36.82 -1.48
N PRO A 77 19.73 37.44 -0.38
CA PRO A 77 19.22 38.80 -0.45
C PRO A 77 20.40 39.75 -0.72
N PRO A 78 20.30 40.71 -1.65
CA PRO A 78 21.32 41.74 -1.80
C PRO A 78 21.34 42.58 -0.52
N ARG A 79 22.49 42.64 0.16
CA ARG A 79 22.71 43.56 1.28
C ARG A 79 22.75 45.00 0.74
N SER A 80 21.60 45.64 0.67
CA SER A 80 21.51 47.10 0.57
C SER A 80 21.75 47.70 1.95
N GLY A 81 23.02 48.01 2.23
CA GLY A 81 23.46 48.61 3.49
C GLY A 81 24.61 49.59 3.24
N GLY A 82 24.39 50.59 2.38
CA GLY A 82 25.26 51.74 2.27
C GLY A 82 24.84 52.81 3.26
N LEU A 83 25.60 52.98 4.34
CA LEU A 83 25.62 54.21 5.12
C LEU A 83 27.07 54.72 5.13
N PRO A 84 27.33 55.95 4.64
CA PRO A 84 28.67 56.53 4.67
C PRO A 84 28.94 57.09 6.06
N LEU A 85 30.11 56.78 6.64
CA LEU A 85 30.61 57.44 7.84
C LEU A 85 32.08 57.79 7.64
N ALA A 86 32.36 59.08 7.42
CA ALA A 86 33.35 59.89 8.15
C ALA A 86 33.82 61.09 7.31
N ALA A 87 33.56 62.29 7.84
CA ALA A 87 34.55 63.36 7.92
C ALA A 87 34.60 63.78 9.40
#